data_AF-A0A1B2IZR3-F1
#
_entry.id   AF-A0A1B2IZR3-F1
#
_cell.length_a   1.000
_cell.length_b   1.000
_cell.length_c   1.000
_cell.angle_alpha   90.00
_cell.angle_beta   90.00
_cell.angle_gamma   90.00
#
_symmetry.space_group_name_H-M   'P 1'
#
loop_
_entity.id
_entity.type
_entity.pdbx_description
1 polymer ?
#
loop_
_entity_poly.entity_id
_entity_poly.type
_entity_poly.pdbx_seq_one_letter_code
_entity_poly.pdbx_strand_id
1 'polypeptide(L)'
;MLVLTLVAQPVWWLGLIREWFTADRRLTAERRFFGSAVYQDKFEVRHFVLLSLSYGVLASVISVLLGITIPIGWAIGYMILSLLAVIIGPAAGIPITVLTISVLCYQVVDPVKQVTGVDTWLQTTGIHPSETTMIGLLAVMVVTLFIGGLWVHRIGGRFEAPRIYSQRRGKLIAGYRFNELLVVPMLVMVPGDWFTSHLAFWPVLNINHQSVTFIFLPLLIGLRMTIFKQMQRAALKRFAKWELIISALGGLLLIGSFFYSAVFLPAVVGLYLFYLILLVWTRWHDRHQSFWFSKVDRGVRVLGIKPETPAAKMAINTGDIIVECNHEPVNSETEFYEALLLNSTYCHLRLQTPQGDLKVTETAIFAGSPHEIGIVIFRDATH
;
A
#
# COMPACT_ATOMS: atom_id res chain seq x y z
N MET A 1 11.03 -15.21 -23.76
CA MET A 1 11.63 -15.98 -22.64
C MET A 1 11.70 -15.17 -21.35
N LEU A 2 12.35 -14.01 -21.31
CA LEU A 2 12.35 -13.15 -20.11
C LEU A 2 10.94 -12.73 -19.66
N VAL A 3 10.01 -12.45 -20.57
CA VAL A 3 8.60 -12.19 -20.23
C VAL A 3 7.91 -13.42 -19.61
N LEU A 4 8.32 -14.65 -19.94
CA LEU A 4 7.74 -15.84 -19.30
C LEU A 4 8.13 -15.94 -17.83
N THR A 5 9.25 -15.35 -17.42
CA THR A 5 9.70 -15.42 -16.02
C THR A 5 8.97 -14.39 -15.16
N LEU A 6 8.52 -13.29 -15.77
CA LEU A 6 7.53 -12.39 -15.20
C LEU A 6 6.20 -13.13 -14.96
N VAL A 7 5.71 -13.85 -15.97
CA VAL A 7 4.45 -14.61 -15.89
C VAL A 7 4.59 -15.80 -14.94
N ALA A 8 5.76 -16.41 -14.81
CA ALA A 8 5.99 -17.55 -13.92
C ALA A 8 6.33 -17.14 -12.47
N GLN A 9 6.28 -15.85 -12.12
CA GLN A 9 6.72 -15.37 -10.81
C GLN A 9 5.69 -15.67 -9.69
N PRO A 10 5.92 -16.66 -8.79
CA PRO A 10 4.93 -17.09 -7.81
C PRO A 10 4.52 -15.99 -6.81
N VAL A 11 5.47 -15.12 -6.41
CA VAL A 11 5.19 -14.03 -5.47
C VAL A 11 4.16 -13.05 -6.04
N TRP A 12 4.20 -12.82 -7.35
CA TRP A 12 3.27 -11.91 -8.03
C TRP A 12 1.85 -12.48 -8.05
N TRP A 13 1.69 -13.75 -8.44
CA TRP A 13 0.38 -14.42 -8.44
C TRP A 13 -0.22 -14.55 -7.04
N LEU A 14 0.60 -14.92 -6.06
CA LEU A 14 0.14 -15.00 -4.68
C LEU A 14 -0.28 -13.62 -4.16
N GLY A 15 0.46 -12.57 -4.52
CA GLY A 15 0.09 -11.18 -4.24
C GLY A 15 -1.26 -10.79 -4.84
N LEU A 16 -1.51 -11.17 -6.10
CA LEU A 16 -2.78 -10.91 -6.79
C LEU A 16 -3.96 -11.61 -6.11
N ILE A 17 -3.81 -12.91 -5.84
CA ILE A 17 -4.82 -13.71 -5.12
C ILE A 17 -5.13 -13.08 -3.77
N ARG A 18 -4.08 -12.65 -3.06
CA ARG A 18 -4.24 -12.00 -1.76
C ARG A 18 -4.99 -10.67 -1.87
N GLU A 19 -4.64 -9.79 -2.81
CA GLU A 19 -5.35 -8.52 -2.98
C GLU A 19 -6.80 -8.71 -3.41
N TRP A 20 -7.09 -9.76 -4.18
CA TRP A 20 -8.46 -10.18 -4.46
C TRP A 20 -9.24 -10.50 -3.17
N PHE A 21 -8.67 -11.30 -2.27
CA PHE A 21 -9.30 -11.58 -0.97
C PHE A 21 -9.41 -10.34 -0.09
N THR A 22 -8.45 -9.42 -0.16
CA THR A 22 -8.53 -8.13 0.55
C THR A 22 -9.74 -7.32 0.08
N ALA A 23 -9.94 -7.21 -1.24
CA ALA A 23 -11.08 -6.51 -1.83
C ALA A 23 -12.42 -7.17 -1.46
N ASP A 24 -12.51 -8.50 -1.51
CA ASP A 24 -13.73 -9.22 -1.12
C ASP A 24 -14.07 -9.05 0.36
N ARG A 25 -13.07 -9.08 1.24
CA ARG A 25 -13.24 -8.81 2.67
C ARG A 25 -13.69 -7.38 2.94
N ARG A 26 -13.23 -6.40 2.16
CA ARG A 26 -13.71 -5.01 2.23
C ARG A 26 -15.18 -4.93 1.84
N LEU A 27 -15.52 -5.40 0.64
CA LEU A 27 -16.88 -5.35 0.10
C LEU A 27 -17.89 -6.04 1.04
N THR A 28 -17.53 -7.21 1.56
CA THR A 28 -18.37 -7.96 2.49
C THR A 28 -18.56 -7.20 3.81
N ALA A 29 -17.50 -6.58 4.34
CA ALA A 29 -17.57 -5.79 5.56
C ALA A 29 -18.42 -4.53 5.36
N GLU A 30 -18.23 -3.80 4.26
CA GLU A 30 -19.01 -2.59 3.95
C GLU A 30 -20.49 -2.91 3.75
N ARG A 31 -20.83 -3.96 2.98
CA ARG A 31 -22.23 -4.41 2.81
C ARG A 31 -22.86 -4.81 4.13
N ARG A 32 -22.11 -5.42 5.04
CA ARG A 32 -22.60 -5.78 6.38
C ARG A 32 -22.88 -4.54 7.24
N PHE A 33 -22.02 -3.52 7.19
CA PHE A 33 -22.15 -2.33 8.04
C PHE A 33 -23.07 -1.25 7.47
N PHE A 34 -23.17 -1.13 6.14
CA PHE A 34 -23.86 -0.04 5.45
C PHE A 34 -24.92 -0.52 4.45
N GLY A 35 -25.11 -1.83 4.28
CA GLY A 35 -26.02 -2.44 3.28
C GLY A 35 -25.44 -2.54 1.89
N SER A 36 -24.62 -1.57 1.52
CA SER A 36 -23.98 -1.48 0.21
C SER A 36 -22.56 -0.97 0.34
N ALA A 37 -21.71 -1.36 -0.61
CA ALA A 37 -20.32 -0.93 -0.63
C ALA A 37 -20.23 0.54 -1.05
N VAL A 38 -19.24 1.26 -0.51
CA VAL A 38 -18.98 2.65 -0.91
C VAL A 38 -18.46 2.67 -2.35
N TYR A 39 -17.48 1.81 -2.61
CA TYR A 39 -16.94 1.54 -3.93
C TYR A 39 -17.29 0.10 -4.32
N GLN A 40 -18.04 -0.06 -5.41
CA GLN A 40 -18.45 -1.38 -5.89
C GLN A 40 -17.32 -2.12 -6.62
N ASP A 41 -16.34 -1.37 -7.15
CA ASP A 41 -15.19 -1.94 -7.85
C ASP A 41 -14.14 -2.49 -6.88
N LYS A 42 -13.44 -3.55 -7.31
CA LYS A 42 -12.27 -4.10 -6.61
C LYS A 42 -11.04 -3.27 -6.95
N PHE A 43 -11.05 -1.99 -6.55
CA PHE A 43 -9.98 -1.06 -6.93
C PHE A 43 -8.60 -1.53 -6.45
N GLU A 44 -8.48 -2.30 -5.35
CA GLU A 44 -7.20 -2.85 -4.87
C GLU A 44 -6.57 -3.79 -5.90
N VAL A 45 -7.38 -4.59 -6.59
CA VAL A 45 -6.92 -5.49 -7.65
C VAL A 45 -6.47 -4.69 -8.87
N ARG A 46 -7.23 -3.65 -9.24
CA ARG A 46 -6.85 -2.73 -10.33
C ARG A 46 -5.55 -2.01 -10.01
N HIS A 47 -5.39 -1.51 -8.77
CA HIS A 47 -4.17 -0.87 -8.31
C HIS A 47 -3.00 -1.86 -8.31
N PHE A 48 -3.20 -3.08 -7.80
CA PHE A 48 -2.21 -4.15 -7.85
C PHE A 48 -1.70 -4.34 -9.27
N VAL A 49 -2.57 -4.64 -10.24
CA VAL A 49 -2.14 -4.94 -11.60
C VAL A 49 -1.53 -3.71 -12.29
N LEU A 50 -2.23 -2.59 -12.33
CA LEU A 50 -1.79 -1.42 -13.10
C LEU A 50 -0.57 -0.74 -12.47
N LEU A 51 -0.56 -0.56 -11.14
CA LEU A 51 0.52 0.12 -10.47
C LEU A 51 1.75 -0.77 -10.33
N SER A 52 1.60 -2.07 -10.04
CA SER A 52 2.76 -2.97 -10.02
C SER A 52 3.50 -2.98 -11.35
N LEU A 53 2.78 -3.10 -12.48
CA LEU A 53 3.43 -3.10 -13.80
C LEU A 53 4.04 -1.74 -14.14
N SER A 54 3.32 -0.64 -13.91
CA SER A 54 3.85 0.71 -14.20
C SER A 54 5.09 1.06 -13.38
N TYR A 55 5.08 0.74 -12.08
CA TYR A 55 6.24 0.91 -11.22
C TYR A 55 7.32 -0.15 -11.48
N GLY A 56 6.97 -1.30 -12.05
CA GLY A 56 7.91 -2.32 -12.50
C GLY A 56 8.76 -1.81 -13.65
N VAL A 57 8.13 -1.15 -14.63
CA VAL A 57 8.84 -0.46 -15.72
C VAL A 57 9.75 0.62 -15.14
N LEU A 58 9.24 1.49 -14.26
CA LEU A 58 10.05 2.57 -13.66
C LEU A 58 11.26 2.02 -12.88
N ALA A 59 11.04 1.04 -12.00
CA ALA A 59 12.09 0.41 -11.20
C ALA A 59 13.11 -0.32 -12.08
N SER A 60 12.67 -0.96 -13.16
CA SER A 60 13.55 -1.61 -14.14
C SER A 60 14.43 -0.61 -14.88
N VAL A 61 13.88 0.52 -15.32
CA VAL A 61 14.66 1.59 -15.95
C VAL A 61 15.72 2.12 -14.98
N ILE A 62 15.35 2.40 -13.73
CA ILE A 62 16.31 2.83 -12.70
C ILE A 62 17.39 1.77 -12.48
N SER A 63 17.01 0.50 -12.40
CA SER A 63 17.92 -0.64 -12.22
C SER A 63 18.97 -0.74 -13.32
N VAL A 64 18.54 -0.68 -14.57
CA VAL A 64 19.42 -0.78 -15.74
C VAL A 64 20.33 0.44 -15.83
N LEU A 65 19.80 1.65 -15.65
CA LEU A 65 20.58 2.89 -15.71
C LEU A 65 21.65 2.98 -14.62
N LEU A 66 21.33 2.52 -13.41
CA LEU A 66 22.25 2.53 -12.28
C LEU A 66 23.19 1.32 -12.24
N GLY A 67 23.06 0.36 -13.17
CA GLY A 67 23.89 -0.82 -13.15
C GLY A 67 23.62 -1.74 -11.95
N ILE A 68 22.39 -1.81 -11.43
CA ILE A 68 22.09 -2.56 -10.20
C ILE A 68 22.28 -4.06 -10.43
N THR A 69 23.33 -4.60 -9.82
CA THR A 69 23.62 -6.04 -9.78
C THR A 69 23.29 -6.62 -8.41
N ILE A 70 22.68 -7.80 -8.38
CA ILE A 70 22.38 -8.53 -7.13
C ILE A 70 22.93 -9.96 -7.18
N PRO A 71 23.38 -10.51 -6.04
CA PRO A 71 23.72 -11.93 -5.95
C PRO A 71 22.48 -12.82 -6.13
N ILE A 72 22.61 -13.89 -6.93
CA ILE A 72 21.50 -14.84 -7.14
C ILE A 72 21.04 -15.51 -5.84
N GLY A 73 21.99 -15.84 -4.94
CA GLY A 73 21.68 -16.44 -3.64
C GLY A 73 20.83 -15.53 -2.76
N TRP A 74 21.08 -14.22 -2.77
CA TRP A 74 20.22 -13.25 -2.09
C TRP A 74 18.84 -13.18 -2.73
N ALA A 75 18.75 -13.13 -4.06
CA ALA A 75 17.48 -13.06 -4.79
C ALA A 75 16.56 -14.25 -4.44
N ILE A 76 17.11 -15.47 -4.39
CA ILE A 76 16.38 -16.68 -3.98
C ILE A 76 15.88 -16.56 -2.53
N GLY A 77 16.76 -16.18 -1.61
CA GLY A 77 16.38 -15.98 -0.20
C GLY A 77 15.29 -14.93 -0.03
N TYR A 78 15.40 -13.80 -0.73
CA TYR A 78 14.39 -12.75 -0.76
C TYR A 78 13.05 -13.25 -1.32
N MET A 79 13.06 -14.03 -2.41
CA MET A 79 11.83 -14.60 -2.98
C MET A 79 11.11 -15.54 -2.01
N ILE A 80 11.86 -16.40 -1.29
CA ILE A 80 11.30 -17.30 -0.26
C ILE A 80 10.66 -16.48 0.87
N LEU A 81 11.41 -15.52 1.43
CA LEU A 81 10.90 -14.66 2.51
C LEU A 81 9.69 -13.84 2.04
N SER A 82 9.70 -13.38 0.79
CA SER A 82 8.59 -12.64 0.19
C SER A 82 7.34 -13.50 0.04
N LEU A 83 7.49 -14.77 -0.38
CA LEU A 83 6.38 -15.71 -0.48
C LEU A 83 5.73 -15.92 0.89
N LEU A 84 6.55 -16.18 1.92
CA LEU A 84 6.08 -16.32 3.32
C LEU A 84 5.37 -15.05 3.81
N ALA A 85 5.93 -13.88 3.51
CA ALA A 85 5.38 -12.59 3.90
C ALA A 85 4.01 -12.31 3.27
N VAL A 86 3.81 -12.71 2.01
CA VAL A 86 2.50 -12.59 1.35
C VAL A 86 1.48 -13.52 2.01
N ILE A 87 1.86 -14.74 2.41
CA ILE A 87 0.96 -15.69 3.10
C ILE A 87 0.51 -15.13 4.46
N ILE A 88 1.45 -14.62 5.28
CA ILE A 88 1.15 -13.98 6.56
C ILE A 88 0.33 -12.69 6.35
N GLY A 89 0.60 -12.01 5.24
CA GLY A 89 -0.05 -10.82 4.73
C GLY A 89 0.51 -9.52 5.33
N PRO A 90 0.63 -8.42 4.58
CA PRO A 90 1.10 -7.13 5.09
C PRO A 90 0.40 -6.66 6.37
N ALA A 91 1.09 -6.83 7.49
CA ALA A 91 1.08 -5.84 8.53
C ALA A 91 1.88 -4.63 8.05
N ALA A 92 1.63 -3.47 8.63
CA ALA A 92 2.37 -2.26 8.26
C ALA A 92 3.86 -2.50 8.46
N GLY A 93 4.60 -2.39 7.36
CA GLY A 93 6.05 -2.50 7.32
C GLY A 93 6.61 -3.87 6.93
N ILE A 94 5.81 -4.94 6.89
CA ILE A 94 6.31 -6.29 6.51
C ILE A 94 7.13 -6.28 5.21
N PRO A 95 6.72 -5.58 4.13
CA PRO A 95 7.49 -5.60 2.89
C PRO A 95 8.94 -5.09 3.03
N ILE A 96 9.12 -3.95 3.71
CA ILE A 96 10.44 -3.36 3.97
C ILE A 96 11.20 -4.17 5.04
N THR A 97 10.50 -4.75 6.03
CA THR A 97 11.15 -5.63 7.03
C THR A 97 11.73 -6.86 6.36
N VAL A 98 10.98 -7.50 5.44
CA VAL A 98 11.40 -8.69 4.69
C VAL A 98 12.61 -8.39 3.83
N LEU A 99 12.59 -7.26 3.12
CA LEU A 99 13.74 -6.80 2.34
C LEU A 99 14.97 -6.61 3.24
N THR A 100 14.81 -5.89 4.35
CA THR A 100 15.91 -5.63 5.30
C THR A 100 16.47 -6.93 5.91
N ILE A 101 15.58 -7.82 6.38
CA ILE A 101 15.96 -9.12 6.94
C ILE A 101 16.69 -9.96 5.88
N SER A 102 16.22 -9.97 4.63
CA SER A 102 16.91 -10.71 3.57
C SER A 102 18.35 -10.24 3.34
N VAL A 103 18.59 -8.92 3.41
CA VAL A 103 19.93 -8.33 3.29
C VAL A 103 20.80 -8.69 4.49
N LEU A 104 20.28 -8.53 5.71
CA LEU A 104 21.01 -8.86 6.94
C LEU A 104 21.33 -10.35 7.04
N CYS A 105 20.36 -11.22 6.73
CA CYS A 105 20.58 -12.65 6.67
C CYS A 105 21.67 -13.00 5.66
N TYR A 106 21.64 -12.41 4.45
CA TYR A 106 22.69 -12.67 3.46
C TYR A 106 24.08 -12.25 3.95
N GLN A 107 24.19 -11.10 4.61
CA GLN A 107 25.45 -10.63 5.19
C GLN A 107 25.97 -11.49 6.35
N VAL A 108 25.09 -12.00 7.21
CA VAL A 108 25.47 -12.87 8.34
C VAL A 108 25.76 -14.29 7.88
N VAL A 109 25.07 -14.77 6.85
CA VAL A 109 25.22 -16.13 6.33
C VAL A 109 26.52 -16.30 5.55
N ASP A 110 27.03 -15.25 4.90
CA ASP A 110 28.29 -15.30 4.15
C ASP A 110 29.50 -15.76 5.00
N PRO A 111 29.77 -15.19 6.19
CA PRO A 111 30.81 -15.69 7.08
C PRO A 111 30.48 -17.05 7.73
N VAL A 112 29.19 -17.40 7.90
CA VAL A 112 28.77 -18.70 8.46
C VAL A 112 28.95 -19.84 7.45
N LYS A 113 28.77 -19.59 6.14
CA LYS A 113 29.00 -20.57 5.07
C LYS A 113 30.45 -21.03 4.99
N GLN A 114 31.39 -20.12 5.22
CA GLN A 114 32.83 -20.42 5.27
C GLN A 114 33.19 -21.37 6.43
N VAL A 115 32.40 -21.36 7.52
CA VAL A 115 32.66 -22.16 8.73
C VAL A 115 31.87 -23.48 8.74
N THR A 116 30.73 -23.57 8.06
CA THR A 116 29.77 -24.70 8.18
C THR A 116 29.77 -25.70 7.02
N GLY A 117 30.54 -25.49 5.95
CA GLY A 117 30.60 -26.40 4.79
C GLY A 117 29.38 -26.33 3.85
N VAL A 118 28.41 -25.46 4.12
CA VAL A 118 27.26 -25.15 3.24
C VAL A 118 27.74 -24.56 1.91
N ASP A 119 28.89 -23.89 1.90
CA ASP A 119 29.50 -23.36 0.69
C ASP A 119 29.88 -24.47 -0.30
N THR A 120 30.37 -25.60 0.21
CA THR A 120 30.67 -26.79 -0.60
C THR A 120 29.42 -27.37 -1.25
N TRP A 121 28.28 -27.39 -0.55
CA TRP A 121 27.00 -27.86 -1.11
C TRP A 121 26.43 -26.88 -2.16
N LEU A 122 26.52 -25.57 -1.92
CA LEU A 122 26.13 -24.55 -2.91
C LEU A 122 27.02 -24.59 -4.16
N GLN A 123 28.33 -24.79 -3.99
CA GLN A 123 29.26 -24.99 -5.09
C GLN A 123 28.94 -26.28 -5.88
N THR A 124 28.52 -27.36 -5.22
CA THR A 124 28.04 -28.58 -5.92
C THR A 124 26.75 -28.37 -6.73
N THR A 125 25.98 -27.32 -6.43
CA THR A 125 24.78 -26.91 -7.19
C THR A 125 25.08 -25.80 -8.22
N GLY A 126 26.37 -25.48 -8.43
CA GLY A 126 26.85 -24.49 -9.40
C GLY A 126 26.59 -23.04 -9.01
N ILE A 127 26.19 -22.77 -7.75
CA ILE A 127 26.00 -21.40 -7.25
C ILE A 127 27.33 -20.93 -6.67
N HIS A 128 28.14 -20.28 -7.51
CA HIS A 128 29.39 -19.66 -7.08
C HIS A 128 29.09 -18.29 -6.45
N PRO A 129 29.59 -17.99 -5.23
CA PRO A 129 29.59 -16.63 -4.70
C PRO A 129 30.46 -15.76 -5.61
N SER A 130 29.83 -14.96 -6.47
CA SER A 130 30.55 -13.92 -7.20
C SER A 130 30.87 -12.77 -6.25
N GLU A 131 31.99 -12.07 -6.48
CA GLU A 131 32.35 -10.80 -5.81
C GLU A 131 31.39 -9.67 -6.22
N THR A 132 30.08 -9.88 -6.06
CA THR A 132 29.08 -8.87 -6.36
C THR A 132 29.08 -7.85 -5.23
N THR A 133 29.27 -6.58 -5.58
CA THR A 133 29.28 -5.49 -4.61
C THR A 133 27.93 -5.41 -3.91
N MET A 134 27.95 -5.48 -2.57
CA MET A 134 26.73 -5.46 -1.72
C MET A 134 25.91 -4.17 -1.88
N ILE A 135 26.51 -3.11 -2.45
CA ILE A 135 25.88 -1.83 -2.78
C ILE A 135 24.59 -2.02 -3.59
N GLY A 136 24.51 -3.02 -4.48
CA GLY A 136 23.29 -3.31 -5.25
C GLY A 136 22.07 -3.64 -4.36
N LEU A 137 22.28 -4.26 -3.20
CA LEU A 137 21.21 -4.56 -2.25
C LEU A 137 20.66 -3.29 -1.58
N LEU A 138 21.54 -2.34 -1.24
CA LEU A 138 21.14 -1.02 -0.75
C LEU A 138 20.39 -0.26 -1.85
N ALA A 139 20.83 -0.33 -3.10
CA ALA A 139 20.14 0.29 -4.22
C ALA A 139 18.72 -0.26 -4.38
N VAL A 140 18.52 -1.58 -4.29
CA VAL A 140 17.18 -2.20 -4.29
C VAL A 140 16.31 -1.67 -3.14
N MET A 141 16.86 -1.52 -1.94
CA MET A 141 16.14 -0.93 -0.80
C MET A 141 15.72 0.52 -1.05
N VAL A 142 16.63 1.34 -1.57
CA VAL A 142 16.36 2.75 -1.92
C VAL A 142 15.27 2.87 -2.97
N VAL A 143 15.34 2.04 -4.03
CA VAL A 143 14.32 1.97 -5.08
C VAL A 143 12.97 1.52 -4.50
N THR A 144 12.96 0.53 -3.61
CA THR A 144 11.72 0.04 -2.98
C THR A 144 11.04 1.15 -2.16
N LEU A 145 11.80 1.89 -1.33
CA LEU A 145 11.29 3.03 -0.58
C LEU A 145 10.83 4.18 -1.49
N PHE A 146 11.56 4.44 -2.59
CA PHE A 146 11.18 5.46 -3.56
C PHE A 146 9.83 5.15 -4.21
N ILE A 147 9.68 3.93 -4.74
CA ILE A 147 8.45 3.47 -5.38
C ILE A 147 7.32 3.42 -4.35
N GLY A 148 7.58 2.95 -3.12
CA GLY A 148 6.62 2.97 -2.00
C GLY A 148 6.07 4.36 -1.72
N GLY A 149 6.95 5.35 -1.58
CA GLY A 149 6.57 6.75 -1.38
C GLY A 149 5.76 7.32 -2.55
N LEU A 150 6.15 7.06 -3.81
CA LEU A 150 5.39 7.49 -5.00
C LEU A 150 4.00 6.84 -5.04
N TRP A 151 3.92 5.55 -4.73
CA TRP A 151 2.68 4.79 -4.71
C TRP A 151 1.70 5.33 -3.67
N VAL A 152 2.13 5.48 -2.41
CA VAL A 152 1.29 6.05 -1.34
C VAL A 152 0.92 7.50 -1.66
N HIS A 153 1.81 8.29 -2.25
CA HIS A 153 1.47 9.65 -2.68
C HIS A 153 0.37 9.66 -3.75
N ARG A 154 0.44 8.72 -4.70
CA ARG A 154 -0.49 8.64 -5.82
C ARG A 154 -1.87 8.19 -5.37
N ILE A 155 -2.00 7.14 -4.57
CA ILE A 155 -3.33 6.57 -4.26
C ILE A 155 -3.76 6.67 -2.79
N GLY A 156 -2.84 6.99 -1.88
CA GLY A 156 -3.09 6.98 -0.43
C GLY A 156 -4.28 7.86 -0.03
N GLY A 157 -5.35 7.19 0.44
CA GLY A 157 -6.58 7.82 0.91
C GLY A 157 -7.40 8.51 -0.18
N ARG A 158 -7.26 8.12 -1.45
CA ARG A 158 -8.17 8.56 -2.52
C ARG A 158 -9.50 7.80 -2.51
N PHE A 159 -9.48 6.55 -2.06
CA PHE A 159 -10.65 5.69 -1.96
C PHE A 159 -10.99 5.51 -0.48
N GLU A 160 -12.00 6.22 -0.02
CA GLU A 160 -12.41 6.20 1.38
C GLU A 160 -13.28 4.97 1.64
N ALA A 161 -12.73 4.02 2.39
CA ALA A 161 -13.39 2.78 2.80
C ALA A 161 -13.61 2.80 4.32
N PRO A 162 -14.71 3.40 4.81
CA PRO A 162 -15.00 3.48 6.23
C PRO A 162 -15.26 2.09 6.81
N ARG A 163 -14.85 1.87 8.06
CA ARG A 163 -15.21 0.70 8.84
C ARG A 163 -15.63 1.10 10.23
N ILE A 164 -16.71 0.50 10.73
CA ILE A 164 -17.25 0.79 12.05
C ILE A 164 -16.48 0.01 13.11
N TYR A 165 -16.16 0.69 14.21
CA TYR A 165 -15.56 0.13 15.42
C TYR A 165 -16.36 0.61 16.64
N SER A 166 -16.44 -0.23 17.67
CA SER A 166 -16.98 0.15 18.97
C SER A 166 -15.88 0.73 19.87
N GLN A 167 -16.18 1.85 20.52
CA GLN A 167 -15.30 2.43 21.54
C GLN A 167 -15.62 1.83 22.92
N ARG A 168 -14.70 1.98 23.89
CA ARG A 168 -14.84 1.47 25.28
C ARG A 168 -16.12 1.93 26.01
N ARG A 169 -16.81 2.97 25.53
CA ARG A 169 -18.07 3.49 26.09
C ARG A 169 -19.31 3.15 25.23
N GLY A 170 -19.22 2.18 24.33
CA GLY A 170 -20.33 1.80 23.43
C GLY A 170 -20.54 2.76 22.24
N LYS A 171 -19.93 3.95 22.24
CA LYS A 171 -20.01 4.89 21.12
C LYS A 171 -19.38 4.29 19.85
N LEU A 172 -20.12 4.34 18.74
CA LEU A 172 -19.65 3.90 17.43
C LEU A 172 -18.75 4.96 16.80
N ILE A 173 -17.61 4.52 16.26
CA ILE A 173 -16.64 5.34 15.54
C ILE A 173 -16.32 4.71 14.18
N ALA A 174 -16.05 5.53 13.18
CA ALA A 174 -15.54 5.10 11.90
C ALA A 174 -14.02 5.23 11.86
N GLY A 175 -13.36 4.23 11.29
CA GLY A 175 -11.94 4.26 10.97
C GLY A 175 -11.73 3.92 9.50
N TYR A 176 -10.79 4.61 8.85
CA TYR A 176 -10.52 4.46 7.43
C TYR A 176 -9.26 3.63 7.25
N ARG A 177 -9.43 2.40 6.73
CA ARG A 177 -8.34 1.46 6.56
C ARG A 177 -7.77 1.58 5.15
N PHE A 178 -6.47 1.82 5.07
CA PHE A 178 -5.66 1.59 3.88
C PHE A 178 -4.95 0.24 4.07
N ASN A 179 -5.19 -0.72 3.17
CA ASN A 179 -4.61 -2.05 3.26
C ASN A 179 -4.42 -2.59 1.85
N GLU A 180 -3.33 -2.20 1.22
CA GLU A 180 -2.99 -2.60 -0.14
C GLU A 180 -1.54 -3.11 -0.18
N LEU A 181 -1.28 -4.04 -1.09
CA LEU A 181 0.02 -4.61 -1.43
C LEU A 181 0.23 -4.42 -2.93
N LEU A 182 1.47 -4.22 -3.34
CA LEU A 182 1.96 -4.30 -4.69
C LEU A 182 3.13 -5.29 -4.73
N VAL A 183 3.18 -6.09 -5.79
CA VAL A 183 4.37 -6.86 -6.15
C VAL A 183 4.92 -6.24 -7.42
N VAL A 184 5.96 -5.43 -7.31
CA VAL A 184 6.55 -4.66 -8.42
C VAL A 184 7.64 -5.52 -9.09
N PRO A 185 7.45 -5.98 -10.34
CA PRO A 185 8.45 -6.79 -11.03
C PRO A 185 9.58 -5.89 -11.55
N MET A 186 10.66 -5.79 -10.79
CA MET A 186 11.84 -5.01 -11.13
C MET A 186 12.84 -5.88 -11.89
N LEU A 187 13.26 -5.45 -13.06
CA LEU A 187 14.37 -6.08 -13.79
C LEU A 187 15.68 -5.75 -13.08
N VAL A 188 16.48 -6.76 -12.75
CA VAL A 188 17.79 -6.61 -12.09
C VAL A 188 18.84 -7.47 -12.77
N MET A 189 20.10 -7.04 -12.70
CA MET A 189 21.22 -7.80 -13.25
C MET A 189 21.76 -8.78 -12.22
N VAL A 190 22.08 -9.97 -12.69
CA VAL A 190 22.70 -11.03 -11.90
C VAL A 190 23.97 -11.45 -12.66
N PRO A 191 25.15 -11.11 -12.14
CA PRO A 191 26.41 -11.57 -12.72
C PRO A 191 26.63 -13.04 -12.40
N GLY A 192 27.25 -13.77 -13.33
CA GLY A 192 27.61 -15.18 -13.17
C GLY A 192 27.14 -16.05 -14.31
N ASP A 193 27.49 -17.33 -14.22
CA ASP A 193 27.33 -18.34 -15.26
C ASP A 193 26.26 -19.38 -14.93
N TRP A 194 25.59 -19.29 -13.77
CA TRP A 194 24.58 -20.24 -13.31
C TRP A 194 23.49 -20.49 -14.38
N PHE A 195 22.99 -19.43 -15.01
CA PHE A 195 22.00 -19.55 -16.07
C PHE A 195 22.57 -20.17 -17.34
N THR A 196 23.78 -19.77 -17.76
CA THR A 196 24.41 -20.35 -18.97
C THR A 196 24.78 -21.82 -18.79
N SER A 197 25.13 -22.25 -17.58
CA SER A 197 25.54 -23.63 -17.28
C SER A 197 24.35 -24.58 -17.12
N HIS A 198 23.18 -24.09 -16.68
CA HIS A 198 21.99 -24.93 -16.45
C HIS A 198 20.89 -24.74 -17.50
N LEU A 199 20.84 -23.58 -18.16
CA LEU A 199 19.78 -23.19 -19.09
C LEU A 199 20.38 -22.55 -20.35
N ALA A 200 20.79 -23.39 -21.30
CA ALA A 200 21.43 -22.95 -22.56
C ALA A 200 20.59 -21.97 -23.40
N PHE A 201 19.27 -21.91 -23.18
CA PHE A 201 18.34 -21.04 -23.91
C PHE A 201 18.10 -19.68 -23.24
N TRP A 202 18.72 -19.40 -22.08
CA TRP A 202 18.49 -18.16 -21.36
C TRP A 202 19.21 -16.96 -22.02
N PRO A 203 18.57 -15.78 -22.15
CA PRO A 203 19.23 -14.61 -22.72
C PRO A 203 20.31 -14.08 -21.76
N VAL A 204 21.57 -14.14 -22.19
CA VAL A 204 22.72 -13.67 -21.42
C VAL A 204 23.48 -12.63 -22.23
N LEU A 205 23.92 -11.57 -21.55
CA LEU A 205 24.79 -10.55 -22.12
C LEU A 205 26.22 -10.80 -21.65
N ASN A 206 27.17 -10.81 -22.58
CA ASN A 206 28.58 -10.85 -22.27
C ASN A 206 29.13 -9.43 -22.34
N ILE A 207 29.44 -8.84 -21.19
CA ILE A 207 30.02 -7.50 -21.08
C ILE A 207 31.41 -7.67 -20.49
N ASN A 208 32.46 -7.25 -21.22
CA ASN A 208 33.86 -7.35 -20.78
C ASN A 208 34.24 -8.73 -20.22
N HIS A 209 33.89 -9.81 -20.94
CA HIS A 209 34.15 -11.20 -20.54
C HIS A 209 33.43 -11.68 -19.27
N GLN A 210 32.51 -10.90 -18.71
CA GLN A 210 31.60 -11.33 -17.65
C GLN A 210 30.20 -11.58 -18.22
N SER A 211 29.63 -12.74 -17.88
CA SER A 211 28.24 -13.07 -18.20
C SER A 211 27.30 -12.39 -17.21
N VAL A 212 26.38 -11.59 -17.74
CA VAL A 212 25.36 -10.88 -16.98
C VAL A 212 23.99 -11.30 -17.48
N THR A 213 23.13 -11.68 -16.55
CA THR A 213 21.78 -12.14 -16.83
C THR A 213 20.76 -11.20 -16.21
N PHE A 214 19.63 -10.98 -16.88
CA PHE A 214 18.51 -10.25 -16.30
C PHE A 214 17.45 -11.19 -15.70
N ILE A 215 16.95 -10.83 -14.52
CA ILE A 215 15.82 -11.50 -13.87
C ILE A 215 14.79 -10.49 -13.38
N PHE A 216 13.53 -10.92 -13.24
CA PHE A 216 12.49 -10.12 -12.58
C PHE A 216 12.46 -10.42 -11.08
N LEU A 217 12.89 -9.45 -10.29
CA LEU A 217 12.78 -9.46 -8.83
C LEU A 217 11.40 -8.92 -8.41
N PRO A 218 10.58 -9.70 -7.68
CA PRO A 218 9.25 -9.28 -7.26
C PRO A 218 9.33 -8.39 -6.02
N LEU A 219 9.56 -7.09 -6.19
CA LEU A 219 9.64 -6.15 -5.07
C LEU A 219 8.31 -6.04 -4.35
N LEU A 220 8.27 -6.50 -3.09
CA LEU A 220 7.14 -6.29 -2.21
C LEU A 220 7.10 -4.84 -1.72
N ILE A 221 5.97 -4.18 -1.97
CA ILE A 221 5.64 -2.85 -1.45
C ILE A 221 4.23 -2.92 -0.89
N GLY A 222 3.99 -2.44 0.32
CA GLY A 222 2.65 -2.54 0.89
C GLY A 222 2.51 -1.84 2.23
N LEU A 223 1.31 -1.37 2.49
CA LEU A 223 0.99 -0.58 3.67
C LEU A 223 -0.39 -0.96 4.21
N ARG A 224 -0.42 -1.28 5.50
CA ARG A 224 -1.65 -1.52 6.25
C ARG A 224 -1.77 -0.53 7.41
N MET A 225 -2.59 0.50 7.26
CA MET A 225 -2.79 1.52 8.28
C MET A 225 -4.27 1.90 8.38
N THR A 226 -4.78 2.01 9.61
CA THR A 226 -6.11 2.55 9.86
C THR A 226 -5.97 3.92 10.51
N ILE A 227 -6.65 4.92 9.96
CA ILE A 227 -6.68 6.31 10.42
C ILE A 227 -8.05 6.57 11.05
N PHE A 228 -8.10 7.13 12.25
CA PHE A 228 -9.34 7.30 13.00
C PHE A 228 -9.73 8.75 13.25
N LYS A 229 -8.75 9.67 13.35
CA LYS A 229 -9.00 10.99 13.92
C LYS A 229 -8.69 12.16 12.99
N GLN A 230 -8.22 11.88 11.78
CA GLN A 230 -7.97 12.87 10.74
C GLN A 230 -8.39 12.31 9.38
N MET A 231 -8.45 13.17 8.37
CA MET A 231 -8.69 12.75 6.99
C MET A 231 -7.59 11.78 6.54
N GLN A 232 -7.98 10.59 6.10
CA GLN A 232 -7.07 9.51 5.69
C GLN A 232 -6.09 9.98 4.61
N ARG A 233 -6.57 10.74 3.62
CA ARG A 233 -5.76 11.29 2.53
C ARG A 233 -4.63 12.21 3.02
N ALA A 234 -4.91 13.06 4.00
CA ALA A 234 -3.92 13.98 4.55
C ALA A 234 -2.82 13.21 5.30
N ALA A 235 -3.20 12.21 6.10
CA ALA A 235 -2.28 11.35 6.83
C ALA A 235 -1.33 10.60 5.88
N LEU A 236 -1.87 9.96 4.85
CA LEU A 236 -1.10 9.13 3.91
C LEU A 236 -0.24 9.97 2.96
N LYS A 237 -0.69 11.15 2.52
CA LYS A 237 0.18 12.08 1.78
C LYS A 237 1.38 12.53 2.60
N ARG A 238 1.18 12.78 3.90
CA ARG A 238 2.28 13.13 4.81
C ARG A 238 3.24 11.95 5.00
N PHE A 239 2.72 10.74 5.18
CA PHE A 239 3.52 9.52 5.24
C PHE A 239 4.38 9.37 3.97
N ALA A 240 3.74 9.47 2.79
CA ALA A 240 4.42 9.37 1.50
C ALA A 240 5.54 10.40 1.32
N LYS A 241 5.30 11.66 1.74
CA LYS A 241 6.33 12.71 1.68
C LYS A 241 7.55 12.33 2.51
N TRP A 242 7.35 11.86 3.73
CA TRP A 242 8.46 11.44 4.60
C TRP A 242 9.16 10.17 4.09
N GLU A 243 8.41 9.21 3.54
CA GLU A 243 8.99 8.02 2.91
C GLU A 243 9.90 8.39 1.71
N LEU A 244 9.48 9.36 0.89
CA LEU A 244 10.32 9.90 -0.19
C LEU A 244 11.57 10.64 0.34
N ILE A 245 11.46 11.37 1.46
CA ILE A 245 12.62 12.00 2.11
C ILE A 245 13.60 10.94 2.61
N ILE A 246 13.11 9.85 3.24
CA ILE A 246 13.93 8.72 3.66
C ILE A 246 14.61 8.06 2.46
N SER A 247 13.89 7.89 1.35
CA SER A 247 14.47 7.36 0.11
C SER A 247 15.56 8.29 -0.47
N ALA A 248 15.34 9.61 -0.47
CA ALA A 248 16.33 10.59 -0.91
C ALA A 248 17.60 10.55 -0.04
N LEU A 249 17.45 10.44 1.29
CA LEU A 249 18.56 10.18 2.21
C LEU A 249 19.27 8.87 1.86
N GLY A 250 18.51 7.82 1.54
CA GLY A 250 19.04 6.54 1.09
C GLY A 250 19.87 6.65 -0.19
N GLY A 251 19.47 7.51 -1.14
CA GLY A 251 20.26 7.82 -2.32
C GLY A 251 21.61 8.46 -1.99
N LEU A 252 21.65 9.38 -1.01
CA LEU A 252 22.91 9.96 -0.53
C LEU A 252 23.81 8.92 0.16
N LEU A 253 23.22 8.04 0.98
CA LEU A 253 23.95 6.94 1.63
C LEU A 253 24.44 5.89 0.64
N LEU A 254 23.71 5.66 -0.45
CA LEU A 254 24.12 4.80 -1.54
C LEU A 254 25.38 5.36 -2.22
N ILE A 255 25.40 6.67 -2.52
CA ILE A 255 26.59 7.36 -3.05
C ILE A 255 27.76 7.24 -2.06
N GLY A 256 27.53 7.48 -0.77
CA GLY A 256 28.56 7.33 0.27
C GLY A 256 29.13 5.92 0.36
N SER A 257 28.30 4.89 0.12
CA SER A 257 28.71 3.48 0.15
C SER A 257 29.66 3.10 -1.00
N PHE A 258 29.67 3.85 -2.12
CA PHE A 258 30.67 3.67 -3.18
C PHE A 258 32.08 4.06 -2.73
N PHE A 259 32.21 5.08 -1.88
CA PHE A 259 33.50 5.54 -1.38
C PHE A 259 33.93 4.78 -0.13
N TYR A 260 32.97 4.39 0.73
CA TYR A 260 33.24 3.76 2.02
C TYR A 260 32.30 2.58 2.25
N SER A 261 32.82 1.35 2.09
CA SER A 261 32.05 0.11 2.28
C SER A 261 31.44 -0.01 3.69
N ALA A 262 32.07 0.59 4.71
CA ALA A 262 31.58 0.63 6.09
C ALA A 262 30.23 1.36 6.24
N VAL A 263 29.81 2.19 5.27
CA VAL A 263 28.53 2.91 5.29
C VAL A 263 27.35 1.99 4.99
N PHE A 264 27.57 0.90 4.24
CA PHE A 264 26.50 0.03 3.75
C PHE A 264 25.56 -0.49 4.86
N LEU A 265 26.13 -1.13 5.89
CA LEU A 265 25.35 -1.75 6.95
C LEU A 265 24.61 -0.71 7.82
N PRO A 266 25.27 0.37 8.32
CA PRO A 266 24.58 1.48 8.97
C PRO A 266 23.48 2.10 8.11
N ALA A 267 23.66 2.19 6.79
CA ALA A 267 22.66 2.72 5.89
C ALA A 267 21.43 1.82 5.80
N VAL A 268 21.60 0.52 5.58
CA VAL A 268 20.48 -0.45 5.54
C VAL A 268 19.68 -0.42 6.85
N VAL A 269 20.37 -0.52 8.00
CA VAL A 269 19.71 -0.51 9.31
C VAL A 269 19.09 0.84 9.61
N GLY A 270 19.79 1.94 9.33
CA GLY A 270 19.32 3.30 9.58
C GLY A 270 18.06 3.64 8.77
N LEU A 271 18.04 3.32 7.47
CA LEU A 271 16.86 3.52 6.62
C LEU A 271 15.67 2.69 7.11
N TYR A 272 15.91 1.45 7.53
CA TYR A 272 14.87 0.61 8.10
C TYR A 272 14.30 1.20 9.41
N LEU A 273 15.17 1.66 10.31
CA LEU A 273 14.76 2.32 11.55
C LEU A 273 13.96 3.60 11.28
N PHE A 274 14.40 4.45 10.34
CA PHE A 274 13.63 5.64 9.95
C PHE A 274 12.25 5.29 9.40
N TYR A 275 12.15 4.23 8.60
CA TYR A 275 10.87 3.74 8.09
C TYR A 275 9.95 3.22 9.22
N LEU A 276 10.49 2.48 10.19
CA LEU A 276 9.72 2.04 11.37
C LEU A 276 9.26 3.23 12.23
N ILE A 277 10.16 4.19 12.46
CA ILE A 277 9.83 5.44 13.18
C ILE A 277 8.70 6.16 12.44
N LEU A 278 8.75 6.26 11.11
CA LEU A 278 7.70 6.89 10.31
C LEU A 278 6.34 6.18 10.49
N LEU A 279 6.31 4.84 10.49
CA LEU A 279 5.09 4.07 10.75
C LEU A 279 4.52 4.34 12.14
N VAL A 280 5.37 4.34 13.17
CA VAL A 280 4.98 4.58 14.56
C VAL A 280 4.53 6.03 14.74
N TRP A 281 5.29 6.98 14.22
CA TRP A 281 5.00 8.41 14.30
C TRP A 281 3.68 8.76 13.62
N THR A 282 3.39 8.18 12.45
CA THR A 282 2.12 8.43 11.75
C THR A 282 0.92 7.94 12.57
N ARG A 283 1.03 6.77 13.21
CA ARG A 283 -0.01 6.26 14.12
C ARG A 283 -0.12 7.10 15.40
N TRP A 284 1.01 7.49 15.97
CA TRP A 284 1.04 8.34 17.15
C TRP A 284 0.38 9.69 16.86
N HIS A 285 0.73 10.31 15.74
CA HIS A 285 0.17 11.59 15.31
C HIS A 285 -1.34 11.53 15.07
N ASP A 286 -1.86 10.46 14.45
CA ASP A 286 -3.31 10.22 14.33
C ASP A 286 -3.96 10.13 15.72
N ARG A 287 -3.38 9.37 16.65
CA ARG A 287 -3.92 9.24 18.02
C ARG A 287 -3.96 10.54 18.81
N HIS A 288 -3.14 11.53 18.48
CA HIS A 288 -3.08 12.83 19.17
C HIS A 288 -3.97 13.91 18.56
N GLN A 289 -4.68 13.61 17.46
CA GLN A 289 -5.69 14.52 16.95
C GLN A 289 -6.91 14.59 17.89
N SER A 290 -7.61 15.72 17.85
CA SER A 290 -8.81 15.97 18.68
C SER A 290 -10.09 15.43 18.04
N PHE A 291 -10.12 15.31 16.71
CA PHE A 291 -11.32 14.94 15.96
C PHE A 291 -11.57 13.43 15.98
N TRP A 292 -12.85 13.03 15.89
CA TRP A 292 -13.28 11.64 15.75
C TRP A 292 -14.44 11.57 14.78
N PHE A 293 -14.46 10.59 13.89
CA PHE A 293 -15.64 10.24 13.08
C PHE A 293 -16.59 9.38 13.92
N SER A 294 -17.22 9.96 14.94
CA SER A 294 -18.16 9.24 15.82
C SER A 294 -19.62 9.47 15.46
N LYS A 295 -20.51 8.56 15.85
CA LYS A 295 -21.96 8.83 15.87
C LYS A 295 -22.22 10.10 16.71
N VAL A 296 -23.13 10.95 16.26
CA VAL A 296 -23.50 12.21 16.91
C VAL A 296 -24.95 12.11 17.39
N ASP A 297 -25.29 12.88 18.42
CA ASP A 297 -26.64 12.87 18.99
C ASP A 297 -27.60 13.79 18.23
N ARG A 298 -27.06 14.83 17.59
CA ARG A 298 -27.81 15.76 16.73
C ARG A 298 -27.25 15.68 15.32
N GLY A 299 -28.10 15.41 14.35
CA GLY A 299 -27.68 15.22 12.97
C GLY A 299 -27.24 13.80 12.64
N VAL A 300 -26.89 13.59 11.37
CA VAL A 300 -26.33 12.33 10.86
C VAL A 300 -24.96 12.59 10.25
N ARG A 301 -23.94 11.87 10.73
CA ARG A 301 -22.56 12.05 10.23
C ARG A 301 -22.31 11.30 8.93
N VAL A 302 -21.77 12.00 7.95
CA VAL A 302 -21.30 11.46 6.67
C VAL A 302 -19.98 10.72 6.86
N LEU A 303 -19.98 9.41 6.54
CA LEU A 303 -18.82 8.51 6.64
C LEU A 303 -18.19 8.20 5.28
N GLY A 304 -18.89 8.49 4.20
CA GLY A 304 -18.40 8.27 2.85
C GLY A 304 -19.45 8.71 1.84
N ILE A 305 -18.98 8.93 0.61
CA ILE A 305 -19.82 9.35 -0.51
C ILE A 305 -19.54 8.38 -1.65
N LYS A 306 -20.58 7.75 -2.18
CA LYS A 306 -20.47 6.81 -3.28
C LYS A 306 -20.18 7.56 -4.58
N PRO A 307 -19.19 7.12 -5.37
CA PRO A 307 -18.94 7.73 -6.67
C PRO A 307 -20.15 7.58 -7.58
N GLU A 308 -20.29 8.47 -8.56
CA GLU A 308 -21.35 8.42 -9.59
C GLU A 308 -22.79 8.48 -9.03
N THR A 309 -22.98 9.08 -7.84
CA THR A 309 -24.30 9.30 -7.22
C THR A 309 -24.65 10.80 -7.14
N PRO A 310 -25.91 11.18 -6.88
CA PRO A 310 -26.28 12.58 -6.67
C PRO A 310 -25.46 13.25 -5.56
N ALA A 311 -25.19 12.56 -4.44
CA ALA A 311 -24.36 13.08 -3.36
C ALA A 311 -22.93 13.43 -3.79
N ALA A 312 -22.36 12.71 -4.78
CA ALA A 312 -21.03 13.02 -5.31
C ALA A 312 -20.98 14.33 -6.10
N LYS A 313 -22.14 14.84 -6.56
CA LYS A 313 -22.26 16.14 -7.23
C LYS A 313 -22.51 17.28 -6.24
N MET A 314 -22.89 16.95 -5.01
CA MET A 314 -23.09 17.91 -3.93
C MET A 314 -21.75 18.25 -3.27
N ALA A 315 -21.63 19.45 -2.70
CA ALA A 315 -20.41 19.89 -2.02
C ALA A 315 -20.31 19.32 -0.59
N ILE A 316 -20.54 18.01 -0.43
CA ILE A 316 -20.50 17.26 0.83
C ILE A 316 -19.11 16.67 1.00
N ASN A 317 -18.59 16.69 2.22
CA ASN A 317 -17.34 16.05 2.58
C ASN A 317 -17.55 14.99 3.66
N THR A 318 -16.73 13.95 3.62
CA THR A 318 -16.65 12.97 4.70
C THR A 318 -16.30 13.66 6.03
N GLY A 319 -17.11 13.40 7.06
CA GLY A 319 -17.03 14.05 8.36
C GLY A 319 -18.05 15.17 8.59
N ASP A 320 -18.70 15.69 7.55
CA ASP A 320 -19.83 16.62 7.69
C ASP A 320 -20.99 15.96 8.45
N ILE A 321 -21.81 16.78 9.10
CA ILE A 321 -23.02 16.36 9.83
C ILE A 321 -24.23 16.94 9.11
N ILE A 322 -25.13 16.10 8.63
CA ILE A 322 -26.43 16.50 8.09
C ILE A 322 -27.33 16.86 9.27
N VAL A 323 -27.76 18.11 9.35
CA VAL A 323 -28.64 18.59 10.43
C VAL A 323 -30.10 18.63 9.96
N GLU A 324 -30.33 18.95 8.69
CA GLU A 324 -31.65 18.95 8.07
C GLU A 324 -31.60 18.36 6.66
N CYS A 325 -32.67 17.69 6.26
CA CYS A 325 -32.95 17.23 4.90
C CYS A 325 -34.34 17.70 4.50
N ASN A 326 -34.46 18.38 3.37
CA ASN A 326 -35.74 18.90 2.86
C ASN A 326 -36.52 19.73 3.90
N HIS A 327 -35.81 20.54 4.69
CA HIS A 327 -36.32 21.36 5.80
C HIS A 327 -36.79 20.59 7.04
N GLU A 328 -36.67 19.27 7.06
CA GLU A 328 -36.92 18.46 8.25
C GLU A 328 -35.61 18.19 9.00
N PRO A 329 -35.59 18.32 10.35
CA PRO A 329 -34.44 17.93 11.16
C PRO A 329 -34.24 16.42 11.13
N VAL A 330 -32.99 15.97 11.07
CA VAL A 330 -32.65 14.53 11.00
C VAL A 330 -31.62 14.17 12.08
N ASN A 331 -31.85 13.10 12.83
CA ASN A 331 -30.93 12.62 13.88
C ASN A 331 -30.62 11.12 13.81
N SER A 332 -31.29 10.40 12.91
CA SER A 332 -31.14 8.96 12.71
C SER A 332 -31.05 8.59 11.22
N GLU A 333 -30.59 7.38 10.92
CA GLU A 333 -30.58 6.87 9.53
C GLU A 333 -32.01 6.85 8.98
N THR A 334 -32.95 6.40 9.81
CA THR A 334 -34.38 6.29 9.45
C THR A 334 -34.98 7.65 9.13
N GLU A 335 -34.84 8.64 10.04
CA GLU A 335 -35.33 10.01 9.81
C GLU A 335 -34.72 10.64 8.55
N PHE A 336 -33.44 10.38 8.28
CA PHE A 336 -32.78 10.90 7.10
C PHE A 336 -33.39 10.35 5.79
N TYR A 337 -33.64 9.04 5.73
CA TYR A 337 -34.27 8.44 4.56
C TYR A 337 -35.73 8.83 4.42
N GLU A 338 -36.49 8.96 5.52
CA GLU A 338 -37.87 9.45 5.48
C GLU A 338 -37.94 10.90 4.96
N ALA A 339 -37.07 11.79 5.47
CA ALA A 339 -36.99 13.17 5.01
C ALA A 339 -36.57 13.28 3.53
N LEU A 340 -35.69 12.37 3.07
CA LEU A 340 -35.31 12.30 1.66
C LEU A 340 -36.50 11.95 0.75
N LEU A 341 -37.42 11.09 1.21
CA LEU A 341 -38.59 10.66 0.45
C LEU A 341 -39.67 11.74 0.31
N LEU A 342 -39.66 12.79 1.15
CA LEU A 342 -40.59 13.92 1.04
C LEU A 342 -40.47 14.64 -0.30
N ASN A 343 -39.28 14.64 -0.91
CA ASN A 343 -39.06 15.18 -2.24
C ASN A 343 -38.20 14.23 -3.09
N SER A 344 -38.85 13.52 -4.00
CA SER A 344 -38.22 12.54 -4.89
C SER A 344 -37.44 13.16 -6.05
N THR A 345 -37.59 14.47 -6.29
CA THR A 345 -36.98 15.17 -7.43
C THR A 345 -35.83 16.08 -7.05
N TYR A 346 -35.77 16.48 -5.77
CA TYR A 346 -34.79 17.43 -5.28
C TYR A 346 -34.40 17.10 -3.84
N CYS A 347 -33.11 17.13 -3.55
CA CYS A 347 -32.60 16.97 -2.20
C CYS A 347 -31.94 18.27 -1.75
N HIS A 348 -32.47 18.87 -0.69
CA HIS A 348 -31.89 20.02 -0.01
C HIS A 348 -31.31 19.60 1.34
N LEU A 349 -30.01 19.80 1.53
CA LEU A 349 -29.30 19.41 2.76
C LEU A 349 -28.70 20.64 3.45
N ARG A 350 -28.96 20.75 4.75
CA ARG A 350 -28.23 21.66 5.64
C ARG A 350 -27.20 20.86 6.44
N LEU A 351 -25.94 21.21 6.26
CA LEU A 351 -24.78 20.50 6.79
C LEU A 351 -24.02 21.37 7.78
N GLN A 352 -23.42 20.73 8.77
CA GLN A 352 -22.41 21.32 9.63
C GLN A 352 -21.05 20.66 9.35
N THR A 353 -20.04 21.48 9.05
CA THR A 353 -18.68 20.99 8.82
C THR A 353 -18.03 20.50 10.12
N PRO A 354 -16.93 19.72 10.07
CA PRO A 354 -16.14 19.39 11.25
C PRO A 354 -15.67 20.60 12.08
N GLN A 355 -15.57 21.77 11.46
CA GLN A 355 -15.17 23.04 12.08
C GLN A 355 -16.33 23.76 12.79
N GLY A 356 -17.58 23.33 12.55
CA GLY A 356 -18.79 23.92 13.14
C GLY A 356 -19.56 24.85 12.19
N ASP A 357 -19.00 25.20 11.04
CA ASP A 357 -19.63 26.08 10.05
C ASP A 357 -20.82 25.40 9.38
N LEU A 358 -21.91 26.13 9.19
CA LEU A 358 -23.09 25.67 8.48
C LEU A 358 -22.96 25.95 6.98
N LYS A 359 -23.31 24.97 6.16
CA LYS A 359 -23.43 25.11 4.71
C LYS A 359 -24.69 24.42 4.20
N VAL A 360 -25.21 24.92 3.09
CA VAL A 360 -26.36 24.35 2.39
C VAL A 360 -25.89 23.82 1.05
N THR A 361 -26.39 22.66 0.65
CA THR A 361 -26.13 22.09 -0.67
C THR A 361 -27.36 21.35 -1.19
N GLU A 362 -27.53 21.39 -2.49
CA GLU A 362 -28.71 20.89 -3.15
C GLU A 362 -28.35 20.13 -4.43
N THR A 363 -29.17 19.15 -4.79
CA THR A 363 -29.08 18.50 -6.10
C THR A 363 -30.45 18.00 -6.54
N ALA A 364 -30.69 18.02 -7.85
CA ALA A 364 -31.79 17.28 -8.44
C ALA A 364 -31.49 15.77 -8.38
N ILE A 365 -32.54 14.98 -8.15
CA ILE A 365 -32.54 13.51 -8.23
C ILE A 365 -33.15 13.15 -9.59
N PHE A 366 -32.34 12.55 -10.48
CA PHE A 366 -32.78 12.19 -11.84
C PHE A 366 -33.42 10.80 -11.87
N ALA A 367 -34.45 10.63 -12.70
CA ALA A 367 -35.05 9.32 -12.97
C ALA A 367 -34.00 8.32 -13.50
N GLY A 368 -33.79 7.22 -12.78
CA GLY A 368 -32.74 6.22 -13.07
C GLY A 368 -31.49 6.34 -12.21
N SER A 369 -31.37 7.39 -11.36
CA SER A 369 -30.37 7.39 -10.29
C SER A 369 -30.64 6.23 -9.33
N PRO A 370 -29.62 5.60 -8.73
CA PRO A 370 -29.83 4.63 -7.67
C PRO A 370 -30.81 5.20 -6.64
N HIS A 371 -31.73 4.39 -6.12
CA HIS A 371 -32.74 4.83 -5.13
C HIS A 371 -32.12 5.39 -3.84
N GLU A 372 -30.80 5.25 -3.67
CA GLU A 372 -30.03 5.84 -2.60
C GLU A 372 -29.28 7.08 -3.12
N ILE A 373 -29.40 8.21 -2.42
CA ILE A 373 -28.68 9.47 -2.70
C ILE A 373 -27.15 9.30 -2.76
N GLY A 374 -26.61 8.22 -2.17
CA GLY A 374 -25.20 7.84 -2.23
C GLY A 374 -24.37 8.26 -1.01
N ILE A 375 -25.02 8.63 0.09
CA ILE A 375 -24.36 8.99 1.35
C ILE A 375 -24.25 7.74 2.23
N VAL A 376 -23.07 7.52 2.81
CA VAL A 376 -22.79 6.42 3.74
C VAL A 376 -22.79 7.00 5.15
N ILE A 377 -23.62 6.44 6.04
CA ILE A 377 -23.84 6.94 7.40
C ILE A 377 -23.82 5.79 8.42
N PHE A 378 -23.88 6.12 9.71
CA PHE A 378 -24.08 5.10 10.73
C PHE A 378 -25.48 4.53 10.65
N ARG A 379 -25.60 3.20 10.74
CA ARG A 379 -26.90 2.56 10.83
C ARG A 379 -27.57 2.74 12.18
N ASP A 380 -28.89 2.71 12.16
CA ASP A 380 -29.67 2.57 13.38
C ASP A 380 -29.50 1.15 13.95
N ALA A 381 -29.66 1.04 15.27
CA ALA A 381 -29.58 -0.28 15.91
C ALA A 381 -30.80 -1.09 15.46
N THR A 382 -30.58 -2.17 14.73
CA THR A 382 -31.64 -3.16 14.49
C THR A 382 -31.96 -3.80 15.83
N HIS A 383 -33.13 -3.50 16.39
CA HIS A 383 -33.67 -4.18 17.56
C HIS A 383 -34.09 -5.61 17.23
#